data_AF-A0A937WNY5-F1
#
_entry.id   AF-A0A937WNY5-F1
#
_cell.length_a   1.000
_cell.length_b   1.000
_cell.length_c   1.000
_cell.angle_alpha   90.00
_cell.angle_beta   90.00
_cell.angle_gamma   90.00
#
_symmetry.space_group_name_H-M   'P 1'
#
loop_
_entity.id
_entity.type
_entity.pdbx_description
1 polymer ?
#
loop_
_entity_poly.entity_id
_entity_poly.type
_entity_poly.pdbx_seq_one_letter_code
_entity_poly.pdbx_strand_id
1 'polypeptide(L)'
;MNSSLKEAVIKRDEAAVKQVISSLEGKENWSLVTVIDELLPLALMESNLRFGSFHSVKMALFLRRLALEGYFSRATERELVRVIALELVEREWVSIKADRAGYTKRDTAPSIEKMIEELNEGNVHNAFYYAIGLLEEKPTL
;
A
#
# COMPACT_ATOMS: atom_id res chain seq x y z
N MET A 1 9.17 -0.20 12.59
CA MET A 1 9.63 1.19 12.40
C MET A 1 8.40 2.08 12.26
N ASN A 2 8.47 3.31 12.76
CA ASN A 2 7.33 4.25 12.79
C ASN A 2 6.83 4.55 11.38
N SER A 3 5.51 4.73 11.24
CA SER A 3 4.78 5.08 10.01
C SER A 3 5.28 6.34 9.28
N SER A 4 6.28 7.04 9.81
CA SER A 4 6.76 8.33 9.33
C SER A 4 7.43 8.27 7.95
N LEU A 5 8.18 7.20 7.63
CA LEU A 5 8.81 7.09 6.30
C LEU A 5 7.74 6.81 5.24
N LYS A 6 6.90 5.80 5.49
CA LYS A 6 5.76 5.47 4.63
C LYS A 6 4.85 6.68 4.38
N GLU A 7 4.51 7.45 5.41
CA GLU A 7 3.69 8.66 5.28
C GLU A 7 4.37 9.75 4.46
N ALA A 8 5.66 9.99 4.67
CA ALA A 8 6.42 10.98 3.91
C ALA A 8 6.49 10.62 2.42
N VAL A 9 6.65 9.32 2.09
CA VAL A 9 6.60 8.80 0.71
C VAL A 9 5.23 9.07 0.08
N ILE A 10 4.14 8.70 0.75
CA ILE A 10 2.77 8.90 0.21
C ILE A 10 2.47 10.39 -0.01
N LYS A 11 2.91 11.27 0.91
CA LYS A 11 2.73 12.72 0.82
C LYS A 11 3.67 13.39 -0.19
N ARG A 12 4.61 12.64 -0.77
CA ARG A 12 5.67 13.14 -1.66
C ARG A 12 6.52 14.24 -1.01
N ASP A 13 6.73 14.12 0.30
CA ASP A 13 7.53 15.08 1.07
C ASP A 13 8.99 14.62 1.09
N GLU A 14 9.75 15.04 0.08
CA GLU A 14 11.16 14.69 -0.08
C GLU A 14 12.01 15.16 1.12
N ALA A 15 11.68 16.31 1.71
CA ALA A 15 12.40 16.86 2.86
C ALA A 15 12.19 15.99 4.09
N ALA A 16 10.95 15.56 4.35
CA ALA A 16 10.64 14.64 5.42
C ALA A 16 11.28 13.27 5.21
N VAL A 17 11.32 12.75 3.97
CA VAL A 17 12.02 11.49 3.66
C VAL A 17 13.51 11.60 3.98
N LYS A 18 14.18 12.66 3.50
CA LYS A 18 15.60 12.91 3.80
C LYS A 18 15.84 13.00 5.31
N GLN A 19 14.98 13.70 6.04
CA GLN A 19 15.09 13.84 7.50
C GLN A 19 14.94 12.49 8.21
N VAL A 20 13.96 11.67 7.82
CA VAL A 20 13.77 10.33 8.41
C VAL A 20 14.99 9.45 8.15
N ILE A 21 15.53 9.46 6.92
CA ILE A 21 16.75 8.71 6.57
C ILE A 21 17.96 9.19 7.37
N SER A 22 18.18 10.50 7.47
CA SER A 22 19.26 11.06 8.29
C SER A 22 19.09 10.67 9.77
N SER A 23 17.86 10.55 10.27
CA SER A 23 17.60 10.08 11.64
C SER A 23 17.90 8.58 11.87
N LEU A 24 18.16 7.81 10.81
CA LEU A 24 18.63 6.43 10.90
C LEU A 24 20.12 6.38 11.27
N GLU A 25 20.86 7.47 11.08
CA GLU A 25 22.24 7.60 11.52
C GLU A 25 22.28 7.56 13.06
N GLY A 26 22.88 6.50 13.60
CA GLY A 26 22.98 6.27 15.05
C GLY A 26 21.90 5.38 15.66
N LYS A 27 20.93 4.89 14.88
CA LYS A 27 19.97 3.88 15.36
C LYS A 27 20.47 2.47 15.04
N GLU A 28 20.44 1.58 16.01
CA GLU A 28 20.77 0.15 15.82
C GLU A 28 19.58 -0.67 15.31
N ASN A 29 18.36 -0.17 15.52
CA ASN A 29 17.11 -0.93 15.43
C ASN A 29 16.51 -0.92 14.01
N TRP A 30 17.32 -0.76 12.97
CA TRP A 30 16.88 -0.73 11.58
C TRP A 30 17.85 -1.50 10.68
N SER A 31 17.36 -2.02 9.56
CA SER A 31 18.15 -2.57 8.46
C SER A 31 17.47 -2.25 7.12
N LEU A 32 18.16 -2.52 6.00
CA LEU A 32 17.54 -2.41 4.69
C LEU A 32 16.31 -3.31 4.58
N VAL A 33 16.36 -4.49 5.21
CA VAL A 33 15.24 -5.44 5.27
C VAL A 33 14.00 -4.80 5.90
N THR A 34 14.15 -4.18 7.08
CA THR A 34 12.99 -3.59 7.78
C THR A 34 12.38 -2.42 7.03
N VAL A 35 13.19 -1.64 6.32
CA VAL A 35 12.70 -0.52 5.49
C VAL A 35 11.97 -1.04 4.25
N ILE A 36 12.53 -2.05 3.58
CA ILE A 36 11.88 -2.65 2.42
C ILE A 36 10.54 -3.27 2.83
N ASP A 37 10.49 -3.98 3.96
CA ASP A 37 9.23 -4.55 4.47
C ASP A 37 8.18 -3.48 4.78
N GLU A 38 8.58 -2.29 5.23
CA GLU A 38 7.68 -1.15 5.46
C GLU A 38 7.13 -0.55 4.15
N LEU A 39 7.99 -0.42 3.12
CA LEU A 39 7.66 0.25 1.86
C LEU A 39 7.09 -0.69 0.80
N LEU A 40 7.31 -2.00 0.90
CA LEU A 40 6.87 -3.00 -0.08
C LEU A 40 5.36 -2.95 -0.36
N PRO A 41 4.47 -2.78 0.64
CA PRO A 41 3.04 -2.61 0.36
C PRO A 41 2.72 -1.41 -0.53
N LEU A 42 3.48 -0.31 -0.41
CA LEU A 42 3.31 0.86 -1.29
C LEU A 42 3.77 0.56 -2.71
N ALA A 43 4.95 -0.04 -2.87
CA ALA A 43 5.47 -0.43 -4.17
C ALA A 43 4.53 -1.43 -4.89
N LEU A 44 3.94 -2.36 -4.13
CA LEU A 44 2.95 -3.31 -4.65
C LEU A 44 1.65 -2.61 -5.08
N MET A 45 1.13 -1.69 -4.28
CA MET A 45 -0.07 -0.92 -4.63
C MET A 45 0.14 -0.17 -5.95
N GLU A 46 1.28 0.50 -6.11
CA GLU A 46 1.61 1.22 -7.34
C GLU A 46 1.75 0.27 -8.53
N SER A 47 2.38 -0.89 -8.36
CA SER A 47 2.60 -1.84 -9.46
C SER A 47 1.30 -2.41 -10.05
N ASN A 48 0.19 -2.30 -9.32
CA ASN A 48 -1.14 -2.71 -9.78
C ASN A 48 -1.91 -1.58 -10.50
N LEU A 49 -1.34 -0.38 -10.61
CA LEU A 49 -1.92 0.71 -11.39
C LEU A 49 -1.60 0.53 -12.89
N ARG A 50 -2.41 1.15 -13.75
CA ARG A 50 -2.35 1.01 -15.22
C ARG A 50 -0.96 1.31 -15.83
N PHE A 51 -0.12 2.09 -15.15
CA PHE A 51 1.25 2.42 -15.54
C PHE A 51 2.29 2.01 -14.49
N GLY A 52 1.90 1.14 -13.55
CA GLY A 52 2.74 0.69 -12.45
C GLY A 52 3.94 -0.12 -12.91
N SER A 53 5.05 -0.01 -12.19
CA SER A 53 6.28 -0.74 -12.52
C SER A 53 6.58 -1.85 -11.51
N PHE A 54 6.27 -3.09 -11.89
CA PHE A 54 6.61 -4.28 -11.09
C PHE A 54 8.13 -4.52 -10.97
N HIS A 55 8.96 -3.85 -11.77
CA HIS A 55 10.41 -3.98 -11.70
C HIS A 55 10.96 -3.50 -10.35
N SER A 56 10.42 -2.43 -9.79
CA SER A 56 10.90 -1.90 -8.51
C SER A 56 10.58 -2.82 -7.34
N VAL A 57 9.46 -3.54 -7.41
CA VAL A 57 9.13 -4.61 -6.45
C VAL A 57 10.18 -5.72 -6.52
N LYS A 58 10.53 -6.19 -7.73
CA LYS A 58 11.58 -7.21 -7.92
C LYS A 58 12.94 -6.73 -7.39
N MET A 59 13.33 -5.50 -7.69
CA MET A 59 14.60 -4.93 -7.23
C MET A 59 14.62 -4.79 -5.70
N ALA A 60 13.53 -4.34 -5.08
CA ALA A 60 13.44 -4.29 -3.62
C ALA A 60 13.57 -5.70 -3.01
N LEU A 61 12.88 -6.71 -3.54
CA LEU A 61 13.00 -8.08 -3.04
C LEU A 61 14.41 -8.67 -3.22
N PHE A 62 15.08 -8.36 -4.33
CA PHE A 62 16.46 -8.74 -4.57
C PHE A 62 17.42 -8.11 -3.55
N LEU A 63 17.32 -6.79 -3.34
CA LEU A 63 18.12 -6.06 -2.36
C LEU A 63 17.85 -6.54 -0.93
N ARG A 64 16.60 -6.83 -0.59
CA ARG A 64 16.21 -7.41 0.68
C ARG A 64 16.90 -8.75 0.93
N ARG A 65 16.92 -9.63 -0.07
CA ARG A 65 17.61 -10.92 0.02
C ARG A 65 19.11 -10.74 0.26
N LEU A 66 19.76 -9.84 -0.48
CA LEU A 66 21.18 -9.56 -0.29
C LEU A 66 21.48 -8.98 1.10
N ALA A 67 20.60 -8.13 1.63
CA ALA A 67 20.73 -7.58 2.98
C ALA A 67 20.59 -8.67 4.05
N LEU A 68 19.64 -9.59 3.90
CA LEU A 68 19.48 -10.75 4.80
C LEU A 68 20.71 -11.65 4.81
N GLU A 69 21.35 -11.82 3.66
CA GLU A 69 22.58 -12.62 3.50
C GLU A 69 23.84 -11.84 3.96
N GLY A 70 23.70 -10.59 4.43
CA GLY A 70 24.79 -9.80 5.01
C GLY A 70 25.76 -9.20 3.99
N TYR A 71 25.37 -9.07 2.72
CA TYR A 71 26.25 -8.54 1.67
C TYR A 71 26.52 -7.04 1.74
N PHE A 72 25.76 -6.29 2.55
CA PHE A 72 25.85 -4.84 2.60
C PHE A 72 26.45 -4.34 3.92
N SER A 73 27.34 -3.36 3.81
CA SER A 73 27.75 -2.56 4.96
C SER A 73 26.59 -1.68 5.44
N ARG A 74 26.63 -1.22 6.68
CA ARG A 74 25.63 -0.25 7.20
C ARG A 74 25.58 1.05 6.41
N ALA A 75 26.70 1.49 5.83
CA ALA A 75 26.73 2.65 4.95
C ALA A 75 25.99 2.36 3.63
N THR A 76 26.25 1.18 3.04
CA THR A 76 25.58 0.73 1.81
C THR A 76 24.08 0.55 2.01
N GLU A 77 23.65 -0.08 3.10
CA GLU A 77 22.22 -0.22 3.42
C GLU A 77 21.52 1.14 3.48
N ARG A 78 22.17 2.16 4.04
CA ARG A 78 21.63 3.51 4.17
C ARG A 78 21.45 4.18 2.81
N GLU A 79 22.45 4.09 1.94
CA GLU A 79 22.35 4.63 0.58
C GLU A 79 21.27 3.91 -0.23
N LEU A 80 21.13 2.59 -0.05
CA LEU A 80 20.06 1.82 -0.69
C LEU A 80 18.68 2.24 -0.18
N VAL A 81 18.50 2.43 1.13
CA VAL A 81 17.28 2.98 1.72
C VAL A 81 16.96 4.35 1.11
N ARG A 82 17.96 5.22 0.99
CA ARG A 82 17.80 6.54 0.39
C ARG A 82 17.34 6.47 -1.05
N VAL A 83 17.98 5.65 -1.87
CA VAL A 83 17.62 5.46 -3.28
C VAL A 83 16.19 4.94 -3.41
N ILE A 84 15.83 3.90 -2.66
CA ILE A 84 14.48 3.30 -2.73
C ILE A 84 13.41 4.31 -2.30
N ALA A 85 13.62 5.01 -1.18
CA ALA A 85 12.62 5.94 -0.66
C ALA A 85 12.43 7.16 -1.57
N LEU A 86 13.52 7.71 -2.12
CA LEU A 86 13.44 8.85 -3.04
C LEU A 86 12.78 8.46 -4.37
N GLU A 87 13.10 7.29 -4.91
CA GLU A 87 12.45 6.77 -6.13
C GLU A 87 10.93 6.63 -5.92
N LEU A 88 10.51 6.14 -4.76
CA LEU A 88 9.08 6.02 -4.42
C LEU A 88 8.40 7.38 -4.19
N VAL A 89 9.11 8.41 -3.72
CA VAL A 89 8.58 9.78 -3.58
C VAL A 89 8.26 10.42 -4.93
N GLU A 90 9.08 10.14 -5.94
CA GLU A 90 8.90 10.69 -7.28
C GLU A 90 7.66 10.14 -7.99
N ARG A 91 7.17 8.96 -7.56
CA ARG A 91 6.00 8.32 -8.17
C ARG A 91 4.71 9.11 -7.99
N GLU A 92 3.84 8.99 -8.99
CA GLU A 92 2.48 9.53 -8.93
C GLU A 92 1.58 8.62 -8.10
N TRP A 93 1.41 8.96 -6.83
CA TRP A 93 0.48 8.26 -5.96
C TRP A 93 -0.96 8.68 -6.28
N VAL A 94 -1.76 7.74 -6.80
CA VAL A 94 -3.20 7.95 -6.96
C VAL A 94 -3.82 8.05 -5.57
N SER A 95 -4.36 9.23 -5.23
CA SER A 95 -5.13 9.41 -4.01
C SER A 95 -6.49 8.72 -4.16
N ILE A 96 -6.55 7.43 -3.86
CA ILE A 96 -7.81 6.70 -3.78
C ILE A 96 -8.45 7.05 -2.44
N LYS A 97 -9.30 8.08 -2.43
CA LYS A 97 -10.23 8.26 -1.34
C LYS A 97 -11.37 7.28 -1.56
N ALA A 98 -11.53 6.33 -0.64
CA ALA A 98 -12.75 5.54 -0.54
C ALA A 98 -13.86 6.48 -0.06
N ASP A 99 -14.39 7.29 -0.98
CA ASP A 99 -15.54 8.11 -0.68
C ASP A 99 -16.73 7.16 -0.55
N ARG A 100 -17.26 7.02 0.67
CA ARG A 100 -18.51 6.27 0.90
C ARG A 100 -19.70 6.88 0.15
N ALA A 101 -19.51 8.04 -0.49
CA ALA A 101 -20.49 8.73 -1.33
C ALA A 101 -21.15 7.84 -2.41
N GLY A 102 -20.52 6.75 -2.86
CA GLY A 102 -21.10 5.84 -3.86
C GLY A 102 -22.06 4.76 -3.32
N TYR A 103 -21.87 4.31 -2.08
CA TYR A 103 -22.57 3.13 -1.51
C TYR A 103 -23.36 3.42 -0.23
N THR A 104 -23.43 4.67 0.20
CA THR A 104 -24.50 5.14 1.10
C THR A 104 -25.47 6.02 0.32
N LYS A 105 -26.08 5.48 -0.75
CA LYS A 105 -27.38 6.02 -1.15
C LYS A 105 -28.33 5.74 0.01
N ARG A 106 -28.71 6.82 0.69
CA ARG A 106 -29.66 6.89 1.80
C ARG A 106 -31.11 6.61 1.37
N ASP A 107 -31.30 5.78 0.35
CA ASP A 107 -32.60 5.34 -0.12
C ASP A 107 -32.57 3.80 -0.16
N THR A 108 -33.18 3.23 0.87
CA THR A 108 -33.48 1.82 1.04
C THR A 108 -34.44 1.35 -0.05
N ALA A 109 -33.93 1.15 -1.27
CA ALA A 109 -34.42 0.05 -2.09
C ALA A 109 -33.91 -1.24 -1.43
N PRO A 110 -34.74 -2.27 -1.18
CA PRO A 110 -34.31 -3.45 -0.46
C PRO A 110 -33.13 -4.06 -1.21
N SER A 111 -31.98 -4.16 -0.54
CA SER A 111 -30.69 -4.63 -1.08
C SER A 111 -30.79 -5.96 -1.82
N ILE A 112 -31.84 -6.74 -1.54
CA ILE A 112 -32.20 -7.99 -2.21
C ILE A 112 -32.66 -7.77 -3.67
N GLU A 113 -33.47 -6.75 -3.96
CA GLU A 113 -33.98 -6.51 -5.32
C GLU A 113 -32.84 -6.15 -6.28
N LYS A 114 -31.91 -5.29 -5.84
CA LYS A 114 -30.72 -4.93 -6.62
C LYS A 114 -29.73 -6.07 -6.74
N MET A 115 -29.58 -6.90 -5.70
CA MET A 115 -28.78 -8.12 -5.79
C MET A 115 -29.33 -9.07 -6.86
N ILE A 116 -30.66 -9.25 -6.91
CA ILE A 116 -31.32 -10.11 -7.91
C ILE A 116 -31.19 -9.51 -9.32
N GLU A 117 -31.32 -8.19 -9.48
CA GLU A 117 -31.12 -7.49 -10.75
C GLU A 117 -29.70 -7.73 -11.31
N GLU A 118 -28.66 -7.49 -10.50
CA GLU A 118 -27.26 -7.73 -10.90
C GLU A 118 -26.98 -9.20 -11.21
N LEU A 119 -27.62 -10.14 -10.50
CA LEU A 119 -27.54 -11.57 -10.81
C LEU A 119 -28.17 -11.92 -12.16
N ASN A 120 -29.34 -11.33 -12.47
CA ASN A 120 -30.02 -11.54 -13.74
C ASN A 120 -29.23 -10.95 -14.93
N GLU A 121 -28.46 -9.90 -14.69
CA GLU A 121 -27.54 -9.30 -15.67
C GLU A 121 -26.17 -10.00 -15.76
N GLY A 122 -25.90 -10.99 -14.89
CA GLY A 122 -24.63 -11.72 -14.85
C GLY A 122 -23.48 -10.99 -14.15
N ASN A 123 -23.76 -9.86 -13.48
CA ASN A 123 -22.80 -9.03 -12.75
C ASN A 123 -22.54 -9.56 -11.33
N VAL A 124 -22.03 -10.79 -11.23
CA VAL A 124 -21.84 -11.53 -9.97
C VAL A 124 -21.01 -10.76 -8.93
N HIS A 125 -20.02 -9.99 -9.39
CA HIS A 125 -19.16 -9.16 -8.53
C HIS A 125 -19.94 -8.04 -7.83
N ASN A 126 -20.90 -7.41 -8.50
CA ASN A 126 -21.71 -6.34 -7.93
C ASN A 126 -22.78 -6.90 -6.98
N ALA A 127 -23.40 -8.03 -7.36
CA ALA A 127 -24.35 -8.75 -6.51
C ALA A 127 -23.74 -9.13 -5.15
N PHE A 128 -22.46 -9.52 -5.12
CA PHE A 128 -21.73 -9.83 -3.89
C PHE A 128 -21.66 -8.66 -2.91
N TYR A 129 -21.46 -7.42 -3.38
CA TYR A 129 -21.41 -6.25 -2.49
C TYR A 129 -22.77 -5.92 -1.88
N TYR A 130 -23.87 -6.14 -2.61
CA TYR A 130 -25.22 -6.02 -2.06
C TYR A 130 -25.52 -7.12 -1.04
N ALA A 131 -25.02 -8.33 -1.26
CA ALA A 131 -25.13 -9.44 -0.29
C ALA A 131 -24.36 -9.15 1.02
N ILE A 132 -23.17 -8.56 0.94
CA ILE A 132 -22.42 -8.15 2.13
C ILE A 132 -23.15 -7.04 2.90
N GLY A 133 -23.79 -6.10 2.21
CA GLY A 133 -24.60 -5.06 2.83
C GLY A 133 -25.84 -5.58 3.58
N LEU A 134 -26.26 -6.83 3.35
CA LEU A 134 -27.33 -7.52 4.10
C LEU A 134 -26.83 -8.19 5.38
N LEU A 135 -25.51 -8.37 5.53
CA LEU A 135 -24.87 -8.96 6.71
C LEU A 135 -24.52 -7.86 7.73
N GLU A 136 -25.52 -7.11 8.21
CA GLU A 136 -25.32 -6.19 9.35
C GLU A 136 -25.39 -6.90 10.71
N GLU A 137 -25.89 -8.13 10.79
CA GLU A 137 -25.85 -8.94 12.02
C GLU A 137 -24.80 -10.06 11.93
N LYS A 138 -23.89 -10.09 12.91
CA LYS A 138 -22.95 -11.19 13.09
C LYS A 138 -23.73 -12.51 13.26
N PRO A 139 -23.33 -13.61 12.60
CA PRO A 139 -23.90 -14.91 12.93
C PRO A 139 -23.54 -15.21 14.40
N THR A 140 -24.57 -15.36 15.23
CA THR A 140 -24.42 -15.94 16.56
C THR A 140 -24.11 -17.43 16.41
N LEU A 141 -22.98 -17.85 16.99
CA LEU A 141 -22.67 -19.26 17.23
C LEU A 141 -23.50 -19.79 18.42
#